data_AF-A0A6H9XR59-F1
#
_entry.id   AF-A0A6H9XR59-F1
#
_cell.length_a   1.000
_cell.length_b   1.000
_cell.length_c   1.000
_cell.angle_alpha   90.00
_cell.angle_beta   90.00
_cell.angle_gamma   90.00
#
_symmetry.space_group_name_H-M   'P 1'
#
loop_
_entity.id
_entity.type
_entity.pdbx_description
1 polymer ?
#
loop_
_entity_poly.entity_id
_entity_poly.type
_entity_poly.pdbx_seq_one_letter_code
_entity_poly.pdbx_strand_id
1 'polypeptide(L)'
;MESTSQGRIVHDFNVANYVATDPLPRDQSQSTRLHQPEQMLTSIDPITGRDIEDLEGHPYLVDGNVTMYFESEETRQQYLDTPIDHPFHLVDNPTDEGYDEG
;
A
#
# COMPACT_ATOMS: atom_id res chain seq x y z
N MET A 1 62.29 -0.05 28.57
CA MET A 1 61.82 -1.25 27.84
C MET A 1 60.37 -0.95 27.49
N GLU A 2 60.14 -0.36 26.32
CA GLU A 2 58.83 0.17 25.92
C GLU A 2 58.06 -0.88 25.13
N SER A 3 56.83 -1.12 25.58
CA SER A 3 55.86 -2.05 25.02
C SER A 3 55.37 -1.60 23.64
N THR A 4 55.28 -2.52 22.68
CA THR A 4 54.56 -2.28 21.42
C THR A 4 53.57 -3.41 21.19
N SER A 5 52.34 -3.22 21.67
CA SER A 5 51.18 -4.01 21.27
C SER A 5 50.78 -3.58 19.86
N GLN A 6 51.20 -4.34 18.84
CA GLN A 6 50.69 -4.16 17.48
C GLN A 6 49.30 -4.79 17.38
N GLY A 7 48.26 -3.95 17.43
CA GLY A 7 46.90 -4.35 17.09
C GLY A 7 46.80 -4.71 15.60
N ARG A 8 46.54 -5.98 15.29
CA ARG A 8 46.14 -6.40 13.95
C ARG A 8 44.69 -5.97 13.70
N ILE A 9 44.49 -5.09 12.74
CA ILE A 9 43.15 -4.77 12.23
C ILE A 9 42.77 -5.91 11.28
N VAL A 10 41.78 -6.72 11.66
CA VAL A 10 41.33 -7.94 10.94
C VAL A 10 40.07 -7.63 10.11
N HIS A 11 40.03 -6.49 9.43
CA HIS A 11 38.90 -6.14 8.57
C HIS A 11 39.38 -6.03 7.12
N ASP A 12 39.18 -7.13 6.38
CA ASP A 12 39.42 -7.19 4.94
C ASP A 12 38.16 -6.73 4.20
N PHE A 13 38.10 -5.42 3.93
CA PHE A 13 36.94 -4.80 3.27
C PHE A 13 36.73 -5.29 1.83
N ASN A 14 37.72 -5.93 1.19
CA ASN A 14 37.57 -6.50 -0.15
C ASN A 14 36.70 -7.76 -0.16
N VAL A 15 36.73 -8.57 0.91
CA VAL A 15 35.89 -9.78 1.02
C VAL A 15 34.43 -9.42 1.35
N ALA A 16 34.20 -8.38 2.16
CA ALA A 16 32.87 -7.97 2.57
C ALA A 16 32.01 -7.38 1.42
N ASN A 17 32.65 -6.81 0.39
CA ASN A 17 31.96 -6.24 -0.76
C ASN A 17 31.42 -7.31 -1.75
N TYR A 18 31.96 -8.53 -1.74
CA TYR A 18 31.65 -9.53 -2.77
C TYR A 18 30.34 -10.30 -2.52
N VAL A 19 29.87 -10.36 -1.26
CA VAL A 19 28.68 -11.15 -0.87
C VAL A 19 27.35 -10.40 -1.11
N ALA A 20 27.40 -9.09 -1.32
CA ALA A 20 26.19 -8.24 -1.37
C ALA A 20 25.69 -7.92 -2.80
N THR A 21 26.22 -8.58 -3.83
CA THR A 21 25.85 -8.30 -5.24
C THR A 21 24.87 -9.31 -5.84
N ASP A 22 24.60 -10.43 -5.17
CA ASP A 22 23.63 -11.42 -5.65
C ASP A 22 22.20 -10.99 -5.28
N PRO A 23 21.31 -10.79 -6.28
CA PRO A 23 19.92 -10.46 -6.00
C PRO A 23 19.25 -11.64 -5.31
N LEU A 24 18.69 -11.37 -4.13
CA LEU A 24 17.96 -12.37 -3.36
C LEU A 24 16.81 -12.95 -4.20
N PRO A 25 16.38 -14.21 -3.98
CA PRO A 25 15.29 -14.82 -4.75
C PRO A 25 13.99 -13.99 -4.83
N ARG A 26 13.75 -13.10 -3.85
CA ARG A 26 12.61 -12.17 -3.84
C ARG A 26 12.72 -11.02 -4.85
N ASP A 27 13.93 -10.66 -5.28
CA ASP A 27 14.22 -9.63 -6.29
C ASP A 27 14.08 -10.17 -7.72
N GLN A 28 13.95 -11.49 -7.88
CA GLN A 28 13.91 -12.14 -9.19
C GLN A 28 12.56 -12.05 -9.88
N SER A 29 11.49 -11.68 -9.16
CA SER A 29 10.17 -11.48 -9.74
C SER A 29 9.42 -10.35 -9.06
N GLN A 30 8.69 -9.58 -9.88
CA GLN A 30 7.77 -8.58 -9.37
C GLN A 30 6.69 -9.26 -8.52
N SER A 31 6.32 -8.61 -7.42
CA SER A 31 5.32 -9.12 -6.49
C SER A 31 3.96 -9.22 -7.18
N THR A 32 3.52 -10.42 -7.48
CA THR A 32 2.24 -10.68 -8.16
C THR A 32 1.01 -10.24 -7.36
N ARG A 33 1.14 -10.08 -6.02
CA ARG A 33 0.09 -9.56 -5.15
C ARG A 33 -0.25 -8.09 -5.41
N LEU A 34 0.66 -7.27 -5.93
CA LEU A 34 0.36 -5.87 -6.26
C LEU A 34 -0.56 -5.72 -7.48
N HIS A 35 -0.61 -6.73 -8.36
CA HIS A 35 -1.34 -6.66 -9.64
C HIS A 35 -2.67 -7.43 -9.65
N GLN A 36 -3.08 -8.00 -8.52
CA GLN A 36 -4.39 -8.64 -8.39
C GLN A 36 -5.30 -7.67 -7.64
N PRO A 37 -6.40 -7.19 -8.25
CA PRO A 37 -7.39 -6.43 -7.51
C PRO A 37 -8.08 -7.37 -6.53
N GLU A 38 -7.55 -7.44 -5.31
CA GLU A 38 -8.27 -8.01 -4.17
C GLU A 38 -9.44 -7.05 -3.88
N GLN A 39 -10.67 -7.52 -4.07
CA GLN A 39 -11.86 -6.74 -3.72
C GLN A 39 -11.80 -6.39 -2.23
N MET A 40 -11.75 -5.10 -1.92
CA MET A 40 -11.70 -4.59 -0.55
C MET A 40 -13.13 -4.38 -0.05
N LEU A 41 -13.55 -5.21 0.91
CA LEU A 41 -14.82 -5.08 1.60
C LEU A 41 -14.61 -4.28 2.89
N THR A 42 -15.39 -3.21 3.08
CA THR A 42 -15.44 -2.49 4.36
C THR A 42 -16.83 -2.59 5.00
N SER A 43 -16.88 -3.19 6.18
CA SER A 43 -18.06 -3.29 7.03
C SER A 43 -18.27 -2.05 7.91
N ILE A 44 -17.37 -1.08 7.86
CA ILE A 44 -17.44 0.12 8.69
C ILE A 44 -18.18 1.21 7.93
N ASP A 45 -19.27 1.72 8.51
CA ASP A 45 -20.02 2.85 7.96
C ASP A 45 -19.11 4.10 7.97
N PRO A 46 -18.86 4.73 6.82
CA PRO A 46 -17.87 5.81 6.71
C PRO A 46 -18.33 7.14 7.33
N ILE A 47 -19.62 7.29 7.67
CA ILE A 47 -20.17 8.51 8.28
C ILE A 47 -20.15 8.41 9.80
N THR A 48 -20.56 7.26 10.33
CA THR A 48 -20.71 7.03 11.78
C THR A 48 -19.48 6.37 12.40
N GLY A 49 -18.66 5.70 11.60
CA GLY A 49 -17.49 4.93 12.05
C GLY A 49 -17.85 3.65 12.79
N ARG A 50 -19.10 3.20 12.69
CA ARG A 50 -19.56 1.97 13.35
C ARG A 50 -19.36 0.75 12.48
N ASP A 51 -19.02 -0.35 13.12
CA ASP A 51 -18.94 -1.65 12.48
C ASP A 51 -20.35 -2.22 12.26
N ILE A 52 -20.61 -2.72 11.06
CA ILE A 52 -21.85 -3.35 10.67
C ILE A 52 -21.65 -4.87 10.74
N GLU A 53 -22.22 -5.49 11.77
CA GLU A 53 -22.04 -6.93 12.04
C GLU A 53 -22.73 -7.82 11.00
N ASP A 54 -23.89 -7.40 10.48
CA ASP A 54 -24.67 -8.11 9.44
C ASP A 54 -24.73 -7.26 8.18
N LEU A 55 -24.14 -7.72 7.09
CA LEU A 55 -24.08 -6.96 5.83
C LEU A 55 -25.30 -7.24 4.93
N GLU A 56 -26.09 -8.27 5.23
CA GLU A 56 -27.22 -8.67 4.41
C GLU A 56 -28.37 -7.65 4.52
N GLY A 57 -28.77 -7.06 3.39
CA GLY A 57 -29.86 -6.09 3.33
C GLY A 57 -29.47 -4.65 3.70
N HIS A 58 -28.21 -4.40 4.09
CA HIS A 58 -27.72 -3.06 4.32
C HIS A 58 -27.44 -2.32 3.00
N PRO A 59 -27.68 -1.00 2.95
CA PRO A 59 -27.31 -0.18 1.80
C PRO A 59 -25.78 -0.22 1.61
N TYR A 60 -25.36 -0.30 0.34
CA TYR A 60 -23.94 -0.33 -0.02
C TYR A 60 -23.64 0.54 -1.24
N LEU A 61 -22.36 0.89 -1.40
CA LEU A 61 -21.80 1.61 -2.54
C LEU A 61 -20.59 0.84 -3.06
N VAL A 62 -20.54 0.62 -4.37
CA VAL A 62 -19.38 0.02 -5.04
C VAL A 62 -18.59 1.14 -5.71
N ASP A 63 -17.35 1.33 -5.28
CA ASP A 63 -16.40 2.28 -5.84
C ASP A 63 -15.14 1.53 -6.31
N GLY A 64 -15.06 1.26 -7.62
CA GLY A 64 -13.99 0.46 -8.21
C GLY A 64 -13.90 -0.94 -7.59
N ASN A 65 -12.81 -1.19 -6.86
CA ASN A 65 -12.55 -2.46 -6.18
C ASN A 65 -13.01 -2.48 -4.71
N VAL A 66 -13.64 -1.40 -4.24
CA VAL A 66 -14.08 -1.26 -2.85
C VAL A 66 -15.60 -1.32 -2.78
N THR A 67 -16.12 -2.18 -1.90
CA THR A 67 -17.54 -2.17 -1.55
C THR A 67 -17.69 -1.64 -0.13
N MET A 68 -18.38 -0.51 0.00
CA MET A 68 -18.66 0.18 1.26
C MET A 68 -20.08 -0.08 1.71
N TYR A 69 -20.26 -0.56 2.95
CA TYR A 69 -21.58 -0.74 3.57
C TYR A 69 -21.93 0.44 4.48
N PHE A 70 -23.24 0.67 4.63
CA PHE A 70 -23.80 1.76 5.42
C PHE A 70 -24.82 1.24 6.43
N GLU A 71 -24.87 1.87 7.61
CA GLU A 71 -25.83 1.53 8.67
C GLU A 71 -27.27 1.77 8.18
N SER A 72 -27.49 2.82 7.36
CA SER A 72 -28.82 3.20 6.85
C SER A 72 -28.74 3.98 5.53
N GLU A 73 -29.88 4.16 4.85
CA GLU A 73 -29.92 4.96 3.60
C GLU A 73 -29.58 6.44 3.86
N GLU A 74 -29.90 6.93 5.06
CA GLU A 74 -29.56 8.29 5.50
C GLU A 74 -28.05 8.53 5.53
N THR A 75 -27.27 7.59 6.08
CA THR A 75 -25.80 7.72 6.16
C THR A 75 -25.18 7.57 4.78
N ARG A 76 -25.70 6.67 3.94
CA ARG A 76 -25.32 6.58 2.52
C ARG A 76 -25.56 7.90 1.78
N GLN A 77 -26.72 8.52 1.96
CA GLN A 77 -27.04 9.77 1.28
C GLN A 77 -26.16 10.92 1.76
N GLN A 78 -25.86 10.97 3.06
CA GLN A 78 -24.95 11.98 3.63
C GLN A 78 -23.52 11.83 3.08
N TYR A 79 -23.07 10.60 2.87
CA TYR A 79 -21.78 10.32 2.22
C TYR A 79 -21.75 10.83 0.78
N LEU A 80 -22.81 10.59 0.01
CA LEU A 80 -22.90 11.08 -1.37
C LEU A 80 -23.06 12.61 -1.48
N ASP A 81 -23.66 13.25 -0.48
CA ASP A 81 -23.81 14.71 -0.42
C ASP A 81 -22.53 15.40 0.05
N THR A 82 -21.64 14.67 0.73
CA THR A 82 -20.39 15.23 1.24
C THR A 82 -19.57 15.76 0.07
N PRO A 83 -19.32 17.08 0.00
CA PRO A 83 -18.56 17.66 -1.09
C PRO A 83 -17.14 17.11 -1.02
N ILE A 84 -16.72 16.46 -2.10
CA ILE A 84 -15.34 16.08 -2.31
C ILE A 84 -14.50 17.36 -2.42
N ASP A 85 -13.75 17.68 -1.37
CA ASP A 85 -12.74 18.74 -1.37
C ASP A 85 -11.51 18.23 -2.12
N HIS A 86 -11.67 17.96 -3.42
CA HIS A 86 -10.54 17.76 -4.31
C HIS A 86 -10.58 18.89 -5.36
N PRO A 87 -9.63 19.85 -5.33
CA PRO A 87 -9.60 20.97 -6.27
C PRO A 87 -9.44 20.56 -7.74
N PHE A 88 -9.18 19.28 -8.03
CA PHE A 88 -9.03 18.74 -9.37
C PHE A 88 -9.79 17.41 -9.47
N HIS A 89 -10.61 17.25 -10.51
CA HIS A 89 -10.95 15.91 -10.98
C HIS A 89 -9.64 15.29 -11.45
N LEU A 90 -9.11 14.33 -10.69
CA LEU A 90 -8.00 13.51 -11.16
C LEU A 90 -8.47 12.86 -12.46
N VAL A 91 -7.84 13.24 -13.57
CA VAL A 91 -8.05 12.59 -14.85
C VAL A 91 -7.62 11.14 -14.64
N ASP A 92 -8.47 10.19 -15.00
CA ASP A 92 -8.10 8.78 -15.09
C ASP A 92 -6.79 8.74 -15.88
N ASN A 93 -5.69 8.29 -15.26
CA ASN A 93 -4.36 8.39 -15.87
C ASN A 93 -4.39 7.59 -17.18
N PRO A 94 -4.48 8.25 -18.35
CA PRO A 94 -4.66 7.54 -19.62
C PRO A 94 -3.34 6.92 -20.09
N THR A 95 -2.26 7.19 -19.36
CA THR A 95 -0.89 6.79 -19.63
C THR A 95 -0.36 6.04 -18.41
N ASP A 96 -0.75 4.77 -18.28
CA ASP A 96 0.14 3.74 -17.72
C ASP A 96 1.35 3.61 -18.66
N GLU A 97 2.20 4.63 -18.66
CA GLU A 97 3.48 4.64 -19.35
C GLU A 97 4.53 4.89 -18.28
N GLY A 98 4.83 3.85 -17.51
CA GLY A 98 5.88 3.82 -16.51
C GLY A 98 7.26 4.04 -17.14
N TYR A 99 7.58 5.29 -17.47
CA TYR A 99 8.94 5.68 -17.78
C TYR A 99 9.68 5.92 -16.47
N ASP A 100 10.41 4.89 -16.04
CA ASP A 100 11.55 5.01 -15.14
C ASP A 100 12.65 5.76 -15.88
N GLU A 101 12.87 7.03 -15.52
CA GLU A 101 13.98 7.81 -16.04
C GLU A 101 14.83 8.29 -14.86
N GLY A 102 15.91 7.55 -14.56
CA GLY A 102 17.00 8.03 -13.70
C GLY A 102 17.75 6.97 -12.92
#